data_AF-A0A1A8N9X0-F1
#
_entry.id   AF-A0A1A8N9X0-F1
#
_cell.length_a   1.000
_cell.length_b   1.000
_cell.length_c   1.000
_cell.angle_alpha   90.00
_cell.angle_beta   90.00
_cell.angle_gamma   90.00
#
_symmetry.space_group_name_H-M   'P 1'
#
loop_
_entity.id
_entity.type
_entity.pdbx_description
1 polymer ?
#
loop_
_entity_poly.entity_id
_entity_poly.type
_entity_poly.pdbx_seq_one_letter_code
_entity_poly.pdbx_strand_id
1 'polypeptide(L)'
;MTVLRGLVTEGSSLLMMRLISLRKKLPKNMSFVSLDQRLQTSHTTYNELGLKQLEVGGEVLEGFGVQRTVHCGKDTPAAWQCYLLDDGHLVSRMQVGSPVTMKLVQLPPKTEKNFEKIPLAWEEDLQMVSEFSDRKEELEADHTSYLRQHPEIRALLSDFLLSLLLRKPNNVFQFAREYFLPFAPRRSPQPNLNAQAQ
;
A
#
# COMPACT_ATOMS: atom_id res chain seq x y z
N MET A 1 19.42 -9.19 -9.49
CA MET A 1 18.03 -8.97 -9.05
C MET A 1 17.44 -10.32 -8.66
N THR A 2 16.88 -10.45 -7.46
CA THR A 2 16.29 -11.72 -7.00
C THR A 2 15.02 -12.04 -7.79
N VAL A 3 14.95 -13.27 -8.32
CA VAL A 3 13.84 -13.79 -9.14
C VAL A 3 12.47 -13.69 -8.44
N LEU A 4 12.47 -13.57 -7.10
CA LEU A 4 11.28 -13.51 -6.25
C LEU A 4 10.85 -12.08 -5.87
N ARG A 5 11.51 -11.03 -6.38
CA ARG A 5 11.11 -9.67 -6.07
C ARG A 5 9.69 -9.41 -6.60
N GLY A 6 8.77 -9.09 -5.71
CA GLY A 6 7.35 -8.90 -6.04
C GLY A 6 6.52 -10.20 -6.06
N LEU A 7 7.02 -11.27 -5.44
CA LEU A 7 6.26 -12.50 -5.23
C LEU A 7 5.00 -12.23 -4.38
N VAL A 8 3.85 -12.66 -4.88
CA VAL A 8 2.59 -12.73 -4.14
C VAL A 8 2.28 -14.19 -3.88
N THR A 9 2.27 -14.59 -2.60
CA THR A 9 1.90 -15.94 -2.19
C THR A 9 0.39 -16.15 -2.27
N GLU A 10 -0.07 -17.40 -2.18
CA GLU A 10 -1.51 -17.74 -2.15
C GLU A 10 -2.25 -17.01 -1.02
N GLY A 11 -1.66 -16.94 0.18
CA GLY A 11 -2.24 -16.22 1.31
C GLY A 11 -2.36 -14.71 1.03
N SER A 12 -1.30 -14.10 0.53
CA SER A 12 -1.30 -12.67 0.16
C SER A 12 -2.28 -12.39 -1.00
N SER A 13 -2.46 -13.32 -1.93
CA SER A 13 -3.43 -13.22 -3.03
C SER A 13 -4.87 -13.16 -2.52
N LEU A 14 -5.22 -14.00 -1.53
CA LEU A 14 -6.54 -13.96 -0.89
C LEU A 14 -6.79 -12.61 -0.20
N LEU A 15 -5.81 -12.10 0.54
CA LEU A 15 -5.90 -10.77 1.17
C LEU A 15 -6.02 -9.65 0.13
N MET A 16 -5.32 -9.76 -1.00
CA MET A 16 -5.42 -8.81 -2.10
C MET A 16 -6.83 -8.81 -2.71
N MET A 17 -7.41 -9.98 -2.99
CA MET A 17 -8.79 -10.08 -3.50
C MET A 17 -9.81 -9.53 -2.51
N ARG A 18 -9.58 -9.74 -1.20
CA ARG A 18 -10.37 -9.12 -0.13
C ARG A 18 -10.30 -7.60 -0.20
N LEU A 19 -9.10 -7.03 -0.27
CA LEU A 19 -8.91 -5.58 -0.39
C LEU A 19 -9.57 -5.01 -1.65
N ILE A 20 -9.41 -5.67 -2.80
CA ILE A 20 -10.02 -5.27 -4.08
C ILE A 20 -11.55 -5.20 -3.94
N SER A 21 -12.14 -6.22 -3.29
CA SER A 21 -13.59 -6.31 -3.11
C SER A 21 -14.12 -5.24 -2.15
N LEU A 22 -13.42 -5.00 -1.04
CA LEU A 22 -13.73 -3.91 -0.10
C LEU A 22 -13.68 -2.53 -0.77
N ARG A 23 -12.74 -2.34 -1.71
CA ARG A 23 -12.57 -1.08 -2.45
C ARG A 23 -13.44 -0.99 -3.70
N LYS A 24 -14.08 -2.09 -4.12
CA LYS A 24 -14.78 -2.26 -5.41
C LYS A 24 -14.00 -1.64 -6.58
N LYS A 25 -12.67 -1.83 -6.58
CA LYS A 25 -11.77 -1.19 -7.55
C LYS A 25 -10.57 -2.08 -7.84
N LEU A 26 -10.42 -2.44 -9.12
CA LEU A 26 -9.31 -3.22 -9.62
C LEU A 26 -8.53 -2.42 -10.69
N PRO A 27 -7.22 -2.19 -10.51
CA PRO A 27 -6.38 -1.60 -11.56
C PRO A 27 -6.36 -2.47 -12.82
N LYS A 28 -6.38 -1.83 -13.99
CA LYS A 28 -6.23 -2.54 -15.28
C LYS A 28 -4.86 -3.22 -15.35
N ASN A 29 -4.83 -4.44 -15.90
CA ASN A 29 -3.60 -5.23 -16.13
C ASN A 29 -2.79 -5.52 -14.86
N MET A 30 -3.49 -5.75 -13.74
CA MET A 30 -2.85 -6.08 -12.46
C MET A 30 -2.21 -7.49 -12.52
N SER A 31 -0.87 -7.55 -12.51
CA SER A 31 -0.10 -8.80 -12.60
C SER A 31 1.02 -8.87 -11.56
N PHE A 32 1.27 -10.06 -11.01
CA PHE A 32 2.34 -10.30 -10.04
C PHE A 32 3.07 -11.62 -10.31
N VAL A 33 4.30 -11.72 -9.79
CA VAL A 33 5.01 -13.00 -9.70
C VAL A 33 4.28 -13.88 -8.67
N SER A 34 4.05 -15.14 -9.01
CA SER A 34 3.34 -16.12 -8.18
C SER A 34 4.06 -17.47 -8.26
N LEU A 35 3.59 -18.43 -7.47
CA LEU A 35 3.91 -19.85 -7.67
C LEU A 35 2.72 -20.54 -8.33
N ASP A 36 3.00 -21.50 -9.22
CA ASP A 36 1.98 -22.40 -9.76
C ASP A 36 1.74 -23.62 -8.84
N GLN A 37 0.85 -24.52 -9.26
CA GLN A 37 0.54 -25.76 -8.52
C GLN A 37 1.73 -26.73 -8.39
N ARG A 38 2.79 -26.54 -9.18
CA ARG A 38 4.05 -27.30 -9.14
C ARG A 38 5.15 -26.55 -8.38
N LEU A 39 4.78 -25.46 -7.70
CA LEU A 39 5.67 -24.55 -6.98
C LEU A 39 6.74 -23.90 -7.86
N GLN A 40 6.49 -23.81 -9.17
CA GLN A 40 7.37 -23.09 -10.10
C GLN A 40 6.98 -21.62 -10.17
N THR A 41 7.97 -20.77 -10.43
CA THR A 41 7.73 -19.34 -10.59
C THR A 41 6.87 -19.11 -11.83
N SER A 42 5.77 -18.41 -11.63
CA SER A 42 4.75 -18.10 -12.63
C SER A 42 4.31 -16.64 -12.50
N HIS A 43 3.31 -16.26 -13.28
CA HIS A 43 2.65 -14.98 -13.11
C HIS A 43 1.15 -15.18 -12.86
N THR A 44 0.58 -14.30 -12.05
CA THR A 44 -0.86 -14.26 -11.78
C THR A 44 -1.44 -12.93 -12.18
N THR A 45 -2.66 -12.95 -12.70
CA THR A 45 -3.42 -11.78 -13.15
C THR A 45 -4.78 -11.75 -12.48
N TYR A 46 -5.31 -10.56 -12.25
CA TYR A 46 -6.62 -10.36 -11.64
C TYR A 46 -7.52 -9.56 -12.58
N ASN A 47 -8.76 -10.00 -12.75
CA ASN A 47 -9.78 -9.33 -13.54
C ASN A 47 -11.06 -9.15 -12.72
N GLU A 48 -11.75 -8.05 -12.93
CA GLU A 48 -13.05 -7.79 -12.33
C GLU A 48 -14.14 -8.58 -13.06
N LEU A 49 -15.04 -9.20 -12.29
CA LEU A 49 -16.23 -9.89 -12.80
C LEU A 49 -17.52 -9.09 -12.55
N GLY A 50 -17.44 -8.02 -11.74
CA GLY A 50 -18.58 -7.18 -11.36
C GLY A 50 -19.37 -7.74 -10.17
N LEU A 51 -20.54 -7.17 -9.94
CA LEU A 51 -21.43 -7.52 -8.83
C LEU A 51 -22.32 -8.71 -9.19
N LYS A 52 -22.55 -9.60 -8.22
CA LYS A 52 -23.42 -10.77 -8.39
C LYS A 52 -24.24 -11.02 -7.13
N GLN A 53 -25.53 -11.29 -7.32
CA GLN A 53 -26.42 -11.74 -6.26
C GLN A 53 -26.16 -13.21 -5.92
N LEU A 54 -26.00 -13.51 -4.63
CA LEU A 54 -25.61 -14.80 -4.09
C LEU A 54 -26.48 -15.14 -2.88
N GLU A 55 -27.01 -16.36 -2.84
CA GLU A 55 -27.81 -16.83 -1.71
C GLU A 55 -26.91 -17.43 -0.61
N VAL A 56 -27.04 -16.94 0.62
CA VAL A 56 -26.29 -17.37 1.82
C VAL A 56 -27.25 -17.40 3.00
N GLY A 57 -27.41 -18.55 3.65
CA GLY A 57 -28.30 -18.67 4.82
C GLY A 57 -29.77 -18.31 4.56
N GLY A 58 -30.24 -18.42 3.31
CA GLY A 58 -31.59 -18.00 2.91
C GLY A 58 -31.74 -16.51 2.61
N GLU A 59 -30.67 -15.72 2.73
CA GLU A 59 -30.64 -14.31 2.33
C GLU A 59 -29.92 -14.15 0.99
N VAL A 60 -30.34 -13.17 0.20
CA VAL A 60 -29.66 -12.79 -1.05
C VAL A 60 -28.74 -11.62 -0.78
N LEU A 61 -27.44 -11.83 -0.96
CA LEU A 61 -26.37 -10.86 -0.73
C LEU A 61 -25.65 -10.52 -2.03
N GLU A 62 -25.19 -9.28 -2.15
CA GLU A 62 -24.40 -8.83 -3.28
C GLU A 62 -22.90 -9.05 -3.01
N GLY A 63 -22.24 -9.83 -3.86
CA GLY A 63 -20.79 -10.03 -3.82
C GLY A 63 -20.08 -9.38 -5.00
N PHE A 64 -18.91 -8.80 -4.74
CA PHE A 64 -17.99 -8.33 -5.78
C PHE A 64 -17.12 -9.49 -6.28
N GLY A 65 -17.14 -9.72 -7.58
CA GLY A 65 -16.46 -10.81 -8.23
C GLY A 65 -15.06 -10.44 -8.71
N VAL A 66 -14.08 -11.28 -8.37
CA VAL A 66 -12.70 -11.19 -8.85
C VAL A 66 -12.32 -12.54 -9.47
N GLN A 67 -11.82 -12.51 -10.70
CA GLN A 67 -11.18 -13.65 -11.33
C GLN A 67 -9.67 -13.54 -11.16
N ARG A 68 -9.05 -14.55 -10.57
CA ARG A 68 -7.61 -14.73 -10.58
C ARG A 68 -7.24 -15.78 -11.62
N THR A 69 -6.27 -15.49 -12.47
CA THR A 69 -5.69 -16.45 -13.41
C THR A 69 -4.22 -16.64 -13.08
N VAL A 70 -3.79 -17.89 -12.90
CA VAL A 70 -2.40 -18.30 -12.68
C VAL A 70 -1.89 -18.94 -13.96
N HIS A 71 -0.85 -18.35 -14.54
CA HIS A 71 -0.31 -18.75 -15.84
C HIS A 71 0.86 -19.70 -15.65
N CYS A 72 0.62 -20.98 -15.90
CA CYS A 72 1.60 -22.04 -15.69
C CYS A 72 2.37 -22.31 -16.99
N GLY A 73 3.41 -21.54 -17.30
CA GLY A 73 4.37 -21.82 -18.38
C GLY A 73 3.77 -22.43 -19.67
N LYS A 74 3.99 -23.74 -19.88
CA LYS A 74 3.51 -24.50 -21.05
C LYS A 74 2.09 -25.09 -20.91
N ASP A 75 1.53 -25.08 -19.70
CA ASP A 75 0.21 -25.62 -19.39
C ASP A 75 -0.88 -24.56 -19.57
N THR A 76 -2.13 -25.00 -19.72
CA THR A 76 -3.28 -24.09 -19.76
C THR A 76 -3.39 -23.29 -18.45
N PRO A 77 -3.60 -21.96 -18.51
CA PRO A 77 -3.77 -21.16 -17.30
C PRO A 77 -4.93 -21.67 -16.46
N ALA A 78 -4.71 -21.75 -15.15
CA ALA A 78 -5.76 -22.10 -14.21
C ALA A 78 -6.41 -20.81 -13.70
N ALA A 79 -7.74 -20.73 -13.72
CA ALA A 79 -8.48 -19.56 -13.29
C ALA A 79 -9.47 -19.90 -12.18
N TRP A 80 -9.61 -18.98 -11.22
CA TRP A 80 -10.57 -19.06 -10.13
C TRP A 80 -11.42 -17.80 -10.10
N GLN A 81 -12.73 -17.98 -9.99
CA GLN A 81 -13.69 -16.91 -9.77
C GLN A 81 -14.09 -16.92 -8.31
N CYS A 82 -13.86 -15.80 -7.63
CA CYS A 82 -14.17 -15.59 -6.23
C CYS A 82 -15.17 -14.44 -6.11
N TYR A 83 -16.18 -14.59 -5.27
CA TYR A 83 -17.12 -13.52 -4.92
C TYR A 83 -17.04 -13.23 -3.44
N LEU A 84 -16.79 -11.97 -3.09
CA LEU A 84 -16.61 -11.51 -1.72
C LEU A 84 -17.60 -10.40 -1.38
N LEU A 85 -18.05 -10.34 -0.12
CA LEU A 85 -18.93 -9.29 0.39
C LEU A 85 -18.16 -7.99 0.66
N ASP A 86 -18.90 -6.93 0.97
CA ASP A 86 -18.40 -5.61 1.35
C ASP A 86 -17.73 -5.54 2.73
N ASP A 87 -17.83 -6.62 3.53
CA ASP A 87 -17.06 -6.85 4.75
C ASP A 87 -15.81 -7.77 4.52
N GLY A 88 -15.65 -8.20 3.26
CA GLY A 88 -14.53 -9.00 2.79
C GLY A 88 -14.63 -10.49 3.06
N HIS A 89 -15.78 -11.03 3.49
CA HIS A 89 -16.00 -12.47 3.56
C HIS A 89 -16.11 -13.08 2.15
N LEU A 90 -15.48 -14.24 1.95
CA LEU A 90 -15.59 -15.03 0.71
C LEU A 90 -16.87 -15.86 0.73
N VAL A 91 -17.76 -15.60 -0.24
CA VAL A 91 -19.07 -16.25 -0.35
C VAL A 91 -19.06 -17.40 -1.34
N SER A 92 -18.35 -17.24 -2.46
CA SER A 92 -18.29 -18.27 -3.47
C SER A 92 -16.91 -18.34 -4.10
N ARG A 93 -16.44 -19.56 -4.37
CA ARG A 93 -15.21 -19.83 -5.10
C ARG A 93 -15.43 -21.00 -6.06
N MET A 94 -15.06 -20.80 -7.31
CA MET A 94 -15.10 -21.83 -8.37
C MET A 94 -13.81 -21.79 -9.17
N GLN A 95 -13.28 -22.96 -9.53
CA GLN A 95 -12.26 -23.05 -10.58
C GLN A 95 -12.94 -23.10 -11.95
N VAL A 96 -12.53 -22.25 -12.88
CA VAL A 96 -13.09 -22.22 -14.24
C VAL A 96 -12.82 -23.57 -14.91
N GLY A 97 -13.87 -24.19 -15.45
CA GLY A 97 -13.82 -25.53 -16.06
C GLY A 97 -14.05 -26.68 -15.08
N SER A 98 -14.10 -26.44 -13.77
CA SER A 98 -14.49 -27.45 -12.79
C SER A 98 -16.01 -27.43 -12.55
N PRO A 99 -16.68 -28.58 -12.36
CA PRO A 99 -18.09 -28.63 -11.99
C PRO A 99 -18.33 -28.24 -10.51
N VAL A 100 -17.26 -28.13 -9.70
CA VAL A 100 -17.35 -27.93 -8.27
C VAL A 100 -17.33 -26.44 -7.92
N THR A 101 -18.32 -26.00 -7.13
CA THR A 101 -18.37 -24.66 -6.55
C THR A 101 -18.39 -24.75 -5.04
N MET A 102 -17.46 -24.05 -4.40
CA MET A 102 -17.52 -23.82 -2.97
C MET A 102 -18.44 -22.62 -2.69
N LYS A 103 -19.36 -22.77 -1.75
CA LYS A 103 -20.30 -21.72 -1.32
C LYS A 103 -20.32 -21.61 0.21
N LEU A 104 -20.46 -20.40 0.70
CA LEU A 104 -20.72 -20.12 2.11
C LEU A 104 -22.16 -20.51 2.43
N VAL A 105 -22.34 -21.40 3.40
CA VAL A 105 -23.66 -21.92 3.76
C VAL A 105 -24.45 -20.92 4.60
N GLN A 106 -23.77 -20.28 5.56
CA GLN A 106 -24.34 -19.32 6.50
C GLN A 106 -23.32 -18.22 6.79
N LEU A 107 -23.79 -17.01 7.07
CA LEU A 107 -22.91 -15.90 7.40
C LEU A 107 -22.28 -16.16 8.78
N PRO A 108 -20.95 -16.00 8.94
CA PRO A 108 -20.37 -15.99 10.26
C PRO A 108 -21.00 -14.86 11.10
N PRO A 109 -21.16 -15.06 12.42
CA PRO A 109 -21.71 -14.02 13.28
C PRO A 109 -20.85 -12.76 13.17
N LYS A 110 -21.49 -11.61 12.93
CA LYS A 110 -20.85 -10.30 12.84
C LYS A 110 -20.12 -10.04 14.15
N THR A 111 -18.83 -10.30 14.16
CA THR A 111 -17.99 -9.97 15.29
C THR A 111 -17.62 -8.51 15.12
N GLU A 112 -18.45 -7.60 15.63
CA GLU A 112 -18.08 -6.20 15.86
C GLU A 112 -17.03 -6.10 16.98
N LYS A 113 -15.98 -6.91 16.92
CA LYS A 113 -14.78 -6.55 17.65
C LYS A 113 -14.12 -5.50 16.80
N ASN A 114 -14.26 -4.24 17.20
CA ASN A 114 -13.15 -3.31 17.07
C ASN A 114 -11.93 -4.11 17.54
N PHE A 115 -11.13 -4.61 16.59
CA PHE A 115 -9.82 -5.12 16.93
C PHE A 115 -9.12 -3.90 17.49
N GLU A 116 -9.10 -3.80 18.83
CA GLU A 116 -8.30 -2.82 19.51
C GLU A 116 -6.93 -2.94 18.87
N LYS A 117 -6.46 -1.83 18.27
CA LYS A 117 -5.15 -1.83 17.62
C LYS A 117 -4.17 -2.22 18.70
N ILE A 118 -3.63 -3.43 18.60
CA ILE A 118 -2.61 -3.89 19.53
C ILE A 118 -1.44 -2.95 19.32
N PRO A 119 -1.01 -2.19 20.36
CA PRO A 119 0.15 -1.33 20.25
C PRO A 119 1.34 -2.20 19.84
N LEU A 120 2.10 -1.75 18.84
CA LEU A 120 3.34 -2.41 18.44
C LEU A 120 4.37 -2.16 19.55
N ALA A 121 4.60 -3.14 20.42
CA ALA A 121 5.65 -3.10 21.45
C ALA A 121 7.03 -3.37 20.81
N TRP A 122 7.42 -2.51 19.87
CA TRP A 122 8.63 -2.71 19.07
C TRP A 122 9.90 -2.63 19.91
N GLU A 123 9.88 -1.93 21.05
CA GLU A 123 10.99 -1.84 21.99
C GLU A 123 11.29 -3.17 22.70
N GLU A 124 10.31 -4.07 22.79
CA GLU A 124 10.46 -5.39 23.44
C GLU A 124 10.91 -6.49 22.47
N ASP A 125 10.80 -6.25 21.17
CA ASP A 125 11.19 -7.20 20.13
C ASP A 125 12.63 -6.94 19.66
N LEU A 126 13.51 -7.90 19.92
CA LEU A 126 14.93 -7.81 19.58
C LEU A 126 15.18 -7.59 18.08
N GLN A 127 14.36 -8.19 17.20
CA GLN A 127 14.50 -8.00 15.75
C GLN A 127 14.12 -6.57 15.37
N MET A 128 12.98 -6.07 15.88
CA MET A 128 12.53 -4.71 15.57
C MET A 128 13.48 -3.64 16.10
N VAL A 129 14.04 -3.83 17.31
CA VAL A 129 15.06 -2.93 17.86
C VAL A 129 16.32 -2.91 16.99
N SER A 130 16.76 -4.07 16.48
CA SER A 130 17.90 -4.15 15.57
C SER A 130 17.63 -3.39 14.27
N GLU A 131 16.50 -3.67 13.61
CA GLU A 131 16.10 -3.01 12.36
C GLU A 131 15.96 -1.49 12.53
N PHE A 132 15.40 -1.04 13.65
CA PHE A 132 15.30 0.37 14.00
C PHE A 132 16.68 1.01 14.18
N SER A 133 17.58 0.34 14.88
CA SER A 133 18.93 0.86 15.17
C SER A 133 19.76 1.01 13.91
N ASP A 134 19.76 -0.02 13.05
CA ASP A 134 20.44 0.00 11.76
C ASP A 134 19.91 1.13 10.87
N ARG A 135 18.58 1.26 10.77
CA ARG A 135 17.96 2.30 9.95
C ARG A 135 18.22 3.71 10.49
N LYS A 136 18.26 3.86 11.82
CA LYS A 136 18.59 5.12 12.48
C LYS A 136 20.03 5.53 12.17
N GLU A 137 20.99 4.62 12.33
CA GLU A 137 22.40 4.89 12.04
C GLU A 137 22.61 5.26 10.56
N GLU A 138 21.97 4.54 9.64
CA GLU A 138 22.00 4.85 8.21
C GLU A 138 21.52 6.29 7.93
N LEU A 139 20.37 6.68 8.51
CA LEU A 139 19.82 8.02 8.34
C LEU A 139 20.69 9.12 8.97
N GLU A 140 21.29 8.86 10.13
CA GLU A 140 22.22 9.79 10.77
C GLU A 140 23.50 9.97 9.94
N ALA A 141 24.03 8.89 9.37
CA ALA A 141 25.19 8.92 8.48
C ALA A 141 24.88 9.68 7.20
N ASP A 142 23.74 9.42 6.56
CA ASP A 142 23.26 10.13 5.37
C ASP A 142 23.09 11.62 5.65
N HIS A 143 22.45 11.99 6.75
CA HIS A 143 22.27 13.39 7.15
C HIS A 143 23.61 14.10 7.37
N THR A 144 24.54 13.43 8.07
CA THR A 144 25.87 13.97 8.32
C THR A 144 26.65 14.14 7.01
N SER A 145 26.55 13.18 6.10
CA SER A 145 27.18 13.24 4.78
C SER A 145 26.61 14.40 3.96
N TYR A 146 25.29 14.57 3.93
CA TYR A 146 24.61 15.68 3.26
C TYR A 146 25.10 17.04 3.78
N LEU A 147 25.14 17.24 5.10
CA LEU A 147 25.63 18.49 5.68
C LEU A 147 27.12 18.75 5.40
N ARG A 148 27.95 17.71 5.30
CA ARG A 148 29.37 17.85 4.91
C ARG A 148 29.52 18.24 3.44
N GLN A 149 28.68 17.71 2.56
CA GLN A 149 28.69 18.02 1.13
C GLN A 149 28.13 19.42 0.83
N HIS A 150 27.27 19.94 1.70
CA HIS A 150 26.58 21.23 1.55
C HIS A 150 26.97 22.24 2.65
N PRO A 151 28.23 22.74 2.66
CA PRO A 151 28.69 23.71 3.65
C PRO A 151 27.89 25.02 3.63
N GLU A 152 27.27 25.36 2.49
CA GLU A 152 26.39 26.52 2.33
C GLU A 152 25.21 26.51 3.30
N ILE A 153 24.71 25.34 3.69
CA ILE A 153 23.61 25.21 4.65
C ILE A 153 24.08 25.68 6.03
N ARG A 154 25.29 25.27 6.44
CA ARG A 154 25.87 25.69 7.71
C ARG A 154 26.13 27.20 7.73
N ALA A 155 26.66 27.74 6.64
CA ALA A 155 26.86 29.20 6.50
C ALA A 155 25.53 29.96 6.61
N LEU A 156 24.52 29.55 5.83
CA LEU A 156 23.19 30.17 5.82
C LEU A 156 22.54 30.18 7.21
N LEU A 157 22.60 29.06 7.94
CA LEU A 157 22.09 28.95 9.30
C LEU A 157 22.88 29.82 10.28
N SER A 158 24.20 29.93 10.10
CA SER A 158 25.06 30.74 10.97
C SER A 158 24.75 32.23 10.79
N ASP A 159 24.60 32.69 9.55
CA ASP A 159 24.23 34.07 9.23
C ASP A 159 22.81 34.41 9.72
N PHE A 160 21.89 33.44 9.65
CA PHE A 160 20.55 33.58 10.22
C PHE A 160 20.61 33.77 11.74
N LEU A 161 21.33 32.89 12.44
CA LEU A 161 21.49 32.97 13.89
C LEU A 161 22.16 34.28 14.32
N LEU A 162 23.19 34.72 13.60
CA LEU A 162 23.83 36.02 13.86
C LEU A 162 22.82 37.17 13.71
N SER A 163 22.07 37.18 12.61
CA SER A 163 21.06 38.20 12.33
C SER A 163 19.95 38.20 13.38
N LEU A 164 19.54 37.03 13.84
CA LEU A 164 18.54 36.84 14.89
C LEU A 164 19.02 37.38 16.24
N LEU A 165 20.26 37.06 16.63
CA LEU A 165 20.86 37.49 17.88
C LEU A 165 21.15 38.99 17.93
N LEU A 166 21.46 39.60 16.78
CA LEU A 166 21.67 41.05 16.66
C LEU A 166 20.35 41.83 16.73
N ARG A 167 19.33 41.39 15.98
CA ARG A 167 18.06 42.14 15.87
C ARG A 167 17.07 41.86 16.99
N LYS A 168 17.16 40.68 17.63
CA LYS A 168 16.27 40.21 18.72
C LYS A 168 14.79 40.56 18.47
N PRO A 169 14.21 40.12 17.35
CA PRO A 169 12.84 40.47 16.99
C PRO A 169 11.83 39.82 17.95
N ASN A 170 10.71 40.50 18.21
CA ASN A 170 9.62 39.97 19.03
C ASN A 170 8.94 38.74 18.42
N ASN A 171 9.02 38.57 17.10
CA ASN A 171 8.45 37.42 16.38
C ASN A 171 9.53 36.73 15.53
N VAL A 172 10.08 35.64 16.06
CA VAL A 172 11.15 34.86 15.42
C VAL A 172 10.66 34.14 14.15
N PHE A 173 9.42 33.67 14.13
CA PHE A 173 8.88 32.94 12.98
C PHE A 173 8.67 33.82 11.76
N GLN A 174 8.12 35.03 11.96
CA GLN A 174 7.98 36.00 10.88
C GLN A 174 9.35 36.42 10.35
N PHE A 175 10.31 36.68 11.26
CA PHE A 175 11.68 37.03 10.89
C PHE A 175 12.37 35.92 10.08
N ALA A 176 12.22 34.65 10.50
CA ALA A 176 12.74 33.50 9.77
C ALA A 176 12.13 33.40 8.37
N ARG A 177 10.80 33.56 8.25
CA ARG A 177 10.11 33.54 6.95
C ARG A 177 10.69 34.59 6.00
N GLU A 178 10.84 35.83 6.47
CA GLU A 178 11.38 36.93 5.67
C GLU A 178 12.86 36.69 5.30
N TYR A 179 13.66 36.17 6.24
CA TYR A 179 15.07 35.85 6.02
C TYR A 179 15.26 34.74 4.98
N PHE A 180 14.49 33.65 5.06
CA PHE A 180 14.64 32.50 4.17
C PHE A 180 13.91 32.62 2.83
N LEU A 181 12.98 33.58 2.69
CA LEU A 181 12.19 33.82 1.47
C LEU A 181 13.05 33.90 0.18
N PRO A 182 14.18 34.62 0.15
CA PRO A 182 14.98 34.76 -1.07
C PRO A 182 15.66 33.46 -1.53
N PHE A 183 15.83 32.49 -0.63
CA PHE A 183 16.47 31.20 -0.90
C PHE A 183 15.49 30.13 -1.37
N ALA A 184 14.18 30.43 -1.33
CA ALA A 184 13.18 29.50 -1.81
C ALA A 184 13.31 29.33 -3.34
N PRO A 185 13.31 28.08 -3.86
CA PRO A 185 13.28 27.85 -5.29
C PRO A 185 12.03 28.53 -5.88
N ARG A 186 12.21 29.28 -6.98
CA ARG A 186 11.08 29.85 -7.71
C ARG A 186 10.22 28.69 -8.20
N ARG A 187 9.05 28.49 -7.58
CA ARG A 187 8.04 27.57 -8.11
C ARG A 187 7.74 28.04 -9.53
N SER A 188 8.04 27.21 -10.53
CA SER A 188 7.39 27.36 -11.83
C SER A 188 5.88 27.29 -11.59
N PRO A 189 5.07 28.12 -12.27
CA PRO A 189 3.62 28.04 -12.12
C PRO A 189 3.19 26.61 -12.48
N GLN A 190 2.67 25.89 -11.49
CA GLN A 190 2.01 24.62 -11.76
C GLN A 190 0.86 24.91 -12.73
N PRO A 191 0.71 24.15 -13.83
CA PRO A 191 -0.48 24.27 -14.66
C PRO A 191 -1.70 23.96 -13.79
N ASN A 192 -2.60 24.94 -13.66
CA ASN A 192 -3.85 24.82 -12.93
C ASN A 192 -4.63 23.61 -13.45
N LEU A 193 -4.80 22.57 -12.62
CA LEU A 193 -5.65 21.42 -12.93
C LEU A 193 -7.16 21.70 -12.78
N ASN A 194 -7.57 22.97 -12.58
CA ASN A 194 -8.96 23.36 -12.40
C ASN A 194 -9.47 24.28 -13.53
N ALA A 195 -9.24 23.89 -14.79
CA ALA A 195 -9.80 24.59 -15.95
C ALA A 195 -10.42 23.62 -16.96
N GLN A 196 -11.16 22.60 -16.50
CA GLN A 196 -12.15 21.89 -17.32
C GLN A 196 -13.31 21.43 -16.42
N ALA A 197 -14.15 22.39 -16.04
CA ALA A 197 -15.52 22.15 -15.61
C ALA A 197 -16.34 23.41 -15.94
N GLN A 198 -16.61 23.58 -17.24
CA GLN A 198 -17.75 24.32 -17.77
C GLN A 198 -18.26 23.55 -18.98
#